data_AF-A0A950GZL8-F1
#
_entry.id   AF-A0A950GZL8-F1
#
_cell.length_a   1.000
_cell.length_b   1.000
_cell.length_c   1.000
_cell.angle_alpha   90.00
_cell.angle_beta   90.00
_cell.angle_gamma   90.00
#
_symmetry.space_group_name_H-M   'P 1'
#
loop_
_entity.id
_entity.type
_entity.pdbx_description
1 polymer ?
#
loop_
_entity_poly.entity_id
_entity_poly.type
_entity_poly.pdbx_seq_one_letter_code
_entity_poly.pdbx_strand_id
1 'polypeptide(L)'
;EAVEEIRWGKSAGLQGGVLLPGAPPGSGLVPLYDPEHYEPLWQVCAELGMSVNHHSGSAVPASGEAPEDKVVLLLEVTWWAHRAFTHLLVSGAFERHPGLQLVLTEQGTAWLPEELARLDYFFDRMKNATASQEVQWGEVVTGRLRLKPSEYWARQGHVGSSFIRPAEVELRHQVGVGRIMWGSDYPHKEGCHPYTRDHLRASFAGVEPDEVAAILGGNAAEVYGFDLEALRGLADKVGPTVAEVAEPLPLASLPPDAEKCPALIGYARRDP
;
A
#
# COMPACT_ATOMS: atom_id res chain seq x y z
N GLU A 1 22.16 12.79 8.13
CA GLU A 1 20.80 13.11 8.62
C GLU A 1 19.83 11.95 8.47
N ALA A 2 19.11 11.75 7.35
CA ALA A 2 18.06 10.71 7.26
C ALA A 2 18.55 9.29 7.64
N VAL A 3 19.73 8.86 7.16
CA VAL A 3 20.32 7.56 7.53
C VAL A 3 20.63 7.46 9.02
N GLU A 4 21.09 8.55 9.65
CA GLU A 4 21.39 8.59 11.09
C GLU A 4 20.11 8.52 11.90
N GLU A 5 19.05 9.20 11.46
CA GLU A 5 17.73 9.16 12.10
C GLU A 5 17.13 7.74 12.07
N ILE A 6 17.26 7.03 10.95
CA ILE A 6 16.80 5.64 10.82
C ILE A 6 17.56 4.73 11.79
N ARG A 7 18.89 4.87 11.88
CA ARG A 7 19.72 4.10 12.82
C ARG A 7 19.36 4.41 14.26
N TRP A 8 19.17 5.69 14.59
CA TRP A 8 18.71 6.11 15.90
C TRP A 8 17.35 5.50 16.23
N GLY A 9 16.35 5.64 15.36
CA GLY A 9 15.00 5.13 15.56
C GLY A 9 14.99 3.63 15.84
N LYS A 10 15.77 2.84 15.08
CA LYS A 10 15.95 1.41 15.34
C LYS A 10 16.57 1.16 16.72
N SER A 11 17.64 1.88 17.07
CA SER A 11 18.32 1.73 18.37
C SER A 11 17.44 2.14 19.56
N ALA A 12 16.50 3.06 19.35
CA ALA A 12 15.52 3.50 20.33
C ALA A 12 14.34 2.51 20.48
N GLY A 13 14.31 1.43 19.70
CA GLY A 13 13.26 0.43 19.72
C GLY A 13 11.99 0.82 18.94
N LEU A 14 12.05 1.83 18.08
CA LEU A 14 10.92 2.19 17.22
C LEU A 14 10.68 1.08 16.18
N GLN A 15 9.40 0.77 15.98
CA GLN A 15 8.89 -0.19 15.00
C GLN A 15 7.90 0.50 14.06
N GLY A 16 7.51 -0.15 12.97
CA GLY A 16 6.60 0.42 11.97
C GLY A 16 7.29 0.96 10.70
N GLY A 17 8.62 1.03 10.69
CA GLY A 17 9.41 1.43 9.51
C GLY A 17 9.64 2.94 9.37
N VAL A 18 10.01 3.37 8.17
CA VAL A 18 10.39 4.75 7.83
C VAL A 18 9.32 5.33 6.92
N LEU A 19 8.76 6.48 7.28
CA LEU A 19 7.88 7.22 6.37
C LEU A 19 8.73 7.96 5.34
N LEU A 20 8.54 7.64 4.07
CA LEU A 20 9.22 8.25 2.93
C LEU A 20 8.21 9.11 2.14
N PRO A 21 8.37 10.44 2.13
CA PRO A 21 7.60 11.31 1.24
C PRO A 21 7.88 11.03 -0.23
N GLY A 22 6.93 11.41 -1.10
CA GLY A 22 7.16 11.38 -2.53
C GLY A 22 8.09 12.50 -3.00
N ALA A 23 8.54 12.40 -4.24
CA ALA A 23 9.29 13.46 -4.93
C ALA A 23 8.50 13.95 -6.15
N PRO A 24 7.41 14.74 -5.96
CA PRO A 24 6.62 15.23 -7.08
C PRO A 24 7.46 16.12 -8.00
N PRO A 25 7.20 16.12 -9.32
CA PRO A 25 7.79 17.08 -10.25
C PRO A 25 7.61 18.51 -9.76
N GLY A 26 8.68 19.29 -9.80
CA GLY A 26 8.67 20.69 -9.35
C GLY A 26 8.87 20.90 -7.84
N SER A 27 8.95 19.84 -7.03
CA SER A 27 9.22 19.95 -5.58
C SER A 27 10.64 20.38 -5.21
N GLY A 28 11.59 20.31 -6.16
CA GLY A 28 13.01 20.52 -5.90
C GLY A 28 13.71 19.30 -5.26
N LEU A 29 12.98 18.22 -4.98
CA LEU A 29 13.55 16.97 -4.51
C LEU A 29 14.08 16.14 -5.69
N VAL A 30 15.14 15.37 -5.44
CA VAL A 30 15.63 14.39 -6.40
C VAL A 30 14.55 13.31 -6.60
N PRO A 31 14.27 12.84 -7.82
CA PRO A 31 13.27 11.78 -8.01
C PRO A 31 13.67 10.48 -7.32
N LEU A 32 12.70 9.75 -6.76
CA LEU A 32 12.95 8.47 -6.07
C LEU A 32 13.58 7.38 -6.97
N TYR A 33 13.50 7.55 -8.30
CA TYR A 33 14.13 6.64 -9.26
C TYR A 33 15.61 6.95 -9.53
N ASP A 34 16.17 8.02 -8.92
CA ASP A 34 17.60 8.30 -9.02
C ASP A 34 18.42 7.15 -8.40
N PRO A 35 19.39 6.58 -9.14
CA PRO A 35 20.08 5.37 -8.72
C PRO A 35 21.07 5.58 -7.57
N GLU A 36 21.47 6.81 -7.26
CA GLU A 36 22.55 7.10 -6.31
C GLU A 36 22.06 7.87 -5.08
N HIS A 37 21.17 8.86 -5.27
CA HIS A 37 20.81 9.80 -4.22
C HIS A 37 20.17 9.13 -2.99
N TYR A 38 19.25 8.20 -3.22
CA TYR A 38 18.53 7.49 -2.16
C TYR A 38 19.15 6.12 -1.79
N GLU A 39 20.24 5.72 -2.45
CA GLU A 39 20.88 4.42 -2.22
C GLU A 39 21.27 4.18 -0.75
N PRO A 40 21.85 5.15 -0.02
CA PRO A 40 22.16 4.96 1.40
C PRO A 40 20.91 4.72 2.26
N LEU A 41 19.76 5.27 1.88
CA LEU A 41 18.48 5.08 2.56
C LEU A 41 17.96 3.66 2.33
N TRP A 42 17.99 3.17 1.09
CA TRP A 42 17.60 1.79 0.76
C TRP A 42 18.45 0.77 1.51
N GLN A 43 19.76 0.98 1.51
CA GLN A 43 20.72 0.12 2.18
C GLN A 43 20.44 0.02 3.69
N VAL A 44 20.31 1.16 4.39
CA VAL A 44 20.10 1.13 5.84
C VAL A 44 18.75 0.52 6.22
N CYS A 45 17.69 0.79 5.45
CA CYS A 45 16.39 0.17 5.68
C CYS A 45 16.44 -1.35 5.53
N ALA A 46 17.11 -1.85 4.49
CA ALA A 46 17.31 -3.27 4.27
C ALA A 46 18.18 -3.92 5.36
N GLU A 47 19.29 -3.28 5.76
CA GLU A 47 20.18 -3.78 6.82
C GLU A 47 19.49 -3.92 8.18
N LEU A 48 18.61 -2.97 8.51
CA LEU A 48 17.95 -2.91 9.83
C LEU A 48 16.60 -3.62 9.87
N GLY A 49 16.14 -4.16 8.73
CA GLY A 49 14.80 -4.70 8.58
C GLY A 49 13.73 -3.66 8.88
N MET A 50 13.92 -2.42 8.43
CA MET A 50 12.94 -1.35 8.53
C MET A 50 12.25 -1.20 7.18
N SER A 51 10.93 -1.39 7.15
CA SER A 51 10.13 -1.15 5.96
C SER A 51 10.15 0.34 5.58
N VAL A 52 10.03 0.62 4.28
CA VAL A 52 9.80 1.95 3.75
C VAL A 52 8.30 2.09 3.52
N ASN A 53 7.67 3.05 4.18
CA ASN A 53 6.25 3.35 4.02
C ASN A 53 6.12 4.58 3.13
N HIS A 54 5.38 4.45 2.04
CA HIS A 54 5.01 5.57 1.19
C HIS A 54 3.51 5.82 1.33
N HIS A 55 3.14 6.95 1.92
CA HIS A 55 1.74 7.29 2.18
C HIS A 55 1.09 7.96 0.96
N SER A 56 -0.22 7.82 0.83
CA SER A 56 -1.00 8.64 -0.09
C SER A 56 -0.87 10.13 0.26
N GLY A 57 -1.08 11.01 -0.71
CA GLY A 57 -1.00 12.47 -0.51
C GLY A 57 0.41 13.07 -0.42
N SER A 58 1.46 12.30 -0.10
CA SER A 58 2.82 12.85 0.03
C SER A 58 3.59 13.01 -1.28
N ALA A 59 3.00 12.59 -2.41
CA ALA A 59 3.64 12.59 -3.74
C ALA A 59 2.96 13.49 -4.76
N VAL A 60 1.95 14.26 -4.36
CA VAL A 60 1.19 15.13 -5.25
C VAL A 60 1.93 16.46 -5.47
N PRO A 61 1.98 16.97 -6.71
CA PRO A 61 2.45 18.33 -6.97
C PRO A 61 1.58 19.37 -6.25
N ALA A 62 2.15 20.56 -6.04
CA ALA A 62 1.37 21.67 -5.52
C ALA A 62 0.22 22.02 -6.49
N SER A 63 -1.00 22.07 -5.96
CA SER A 63 -2.22 22.48 -6.67
C SER A 63 -2.75 23.82 -6.14
N GLY A 64 -3.69 24.43 -6.85
CA GLY A 64 -4.40 25.59 -6.35
C GLY A 64 -5.44 25.25 -5.25
N GLU A 65 -6.20 26.27 -4.86
CA GLU A 65 -7.24 26.19 -3.84
C GLU A 65 -8.67 26.29 -4.42
N ALA A 66 -8.82 26.35 -5.75
CA ALA A 66 -10.14 26.37 -6.37
C ALA A 66 -10.87 25.03 -6.13
N PRO A 67 -12.21 25.01 -6.13
CA PRO A 67 -12.96 23.76 -6.00
C PRO A 67 -12.52 22.67 -6.99
N GLU A 68 -12.21 23.06 -8.23
CA GLU A 68 -11.72 22.17 -9.28
C GLU A 68 -10.35 21.58 -8.93
N ASP A 69 -9.44 22.38 -8.36
CA ASP A 69 -8.11 21.90 -7.91
C ASP A 69 -8.27 20.81 -6.86
N LYS A 70 -9.21 20.97 -5.92
CA LYS A 70 -9.48 19.98 -4.88
C LYS A 70 -10.05 18.69 -5.45
N VAL A 71 -10.92 18.77 -6.46
CA VAL A 71 -11.45 17.58 -7.14
C VAL A 71 -10.36 16.86 -7.94
N VAL A 72 -9.53 17.59 -8.68
CA VAL A 72 -8.40 17.01 -9.42
C VAL A 72 -7.42 16.32 -8.47
N LEU A 73 -7.11 16.95 -7.32
CA LEU A 73 -6.30 16.33 -6.28
C LEU A 73 -6.86 14.96 -5.85
N LEU A 74 -8.17 14.87 -5.56
CA LEU A 74 -8.80 13.61 -5.16
C LEU A 74 -8.75 12.53 -6.25
N LEU A 75 -8.82 12.92 -7.53
CA LEU A 75 -8.76 12.00 -8.66
C LEU A 75 -7.33 11.52 -8.95
N GLU A 76 -6.32 12.35 -8.71
CA GLU A 76 -4.93 12.05 -9.07
C GLU A 76 -4.06 11.58 -7.90
N VAL A 77 -4.46 11.81 -6.65
CA VAL A 77 -3.64 11.52 -5.46
C VAL A 77 -3.15 10.08 -5.42
N THR A 78 -4.02 9.13 -5.79
CA THR A 78 -3.69 7.70 -5.85
C THR A 78 -2.68 7.42 -6.95
N TRP A 79 -2.89 7.97 -8.15
CA TRP A 79 -1.95 7.83 -9.27
C TRP A 79 -0.55 8.35 -8.90
N TRP A 80 -0.46 9.53 -8.26
CA TRP A 80 0.80 10.08 -7.80
C TRP A 80 1.48 9.20 -6.76
N ALA A 81 0.71 8.62 -5.85
CA ALA A 81 1.23 7.76 -4.78
C ALA A 81 1.71 6.39 -5.29
N HIS A 82 0.97 5.77 -6.23
CA HIS A 82 1.27 4.43 -6.78
C HIS A 82 2.65 4.34 -7.43
N ARG A 83 3.11 5.46 -7.99
CA ARG A 83 4.38 5.56 -8.71
C ARG A 83 5.61 5.20 -7.88
N ALA A 84 5.53 5.26 -6.55
CA ALA A 84 6.64 4.90 -5.67
C ALA A 84 7.18 3.49 -5.96
N PHE A 85 6.29 2.51 -6.20
CA PHE A 85 6.69 1.16 -6.56
C PHE A 85 7.52 1.13 -7.85
N THR A 86 7.01 1.74 -8.92
CA THR A 86 7.69 1.82 -10.21
C THR A 86 9.01 2.60 -10.12
N HIS A 87 9.07 3.65 -9.30
CA HIS A 87 10.30 4.41 -9.10
C HIS A 87 11.41 3.57 -8.43
N LEU A 88 11.09 2.83 -7.37
CA LEU A 88 12.05 1.94 -6.70
C LEU A 88 12.44 0.73 -7.57
N LEU A 89 11.49 0.23 -8.38
CA LEU A 89 11.75 -0.81 -9.37
C LEU A 89 12.76 -0.33 -10.43
N VAL A 90 12.51 0.84 -11.03
CA VAL A 90 13.35 1.41 -12.09
C VAL A 90 14.72 1.86 -11.56
N SER A 91 14.83 2.35 -10.33
CA SER A 91 16.13 2.66 -9.72
C SER A 91 16.99 1.41 -9.49
N GLY A 92 16.38 0.22 -9.49
CA GLY A 92 17.03 -1.05 -9.15
C GLY A 92 17.23 -1.25 -7.65
N ALA A 93 16.57 -0.45 -6.80
CA ALA A 93 16.67 -0.59 -5.34
C ALA A 93 16.25 -1.99 -4.88
N PHE A 94 15.16 -2.54 -5.44
CA PHE A 94 14.71 -3.89 -5.12
C PHE A 94 15.72 -4.98 -5.50
N GLU A 95 16.37 -4.88 -6.66
CA GLU A 95 17.40 -5.85 -7.07
C GLU A 95 18.62 -5.79 -6.14
N ARG A 96 19.12 -4.59 -5.82
CA ARG A 96 20.31 -4.42 -4.98
C ARG A 96 20.07 -4.79 -3.52
N HIS A 97 18.85 -4.56 -3.02
CA HIS A 97 18.47 -4.76 -1.62
C HIS A 97 17.30 -5.75 -1.51
N PRO A 98 17.53 -7.07 -1.62
CA PRO A 98 16.45 -8.05 -1.58
C PRO A 98 15.69 -8.11 -0.24
N GLY A 99 16.30 -7.59 0.84
CA GLY A 99 15.66 -7.45 2.15
C GLY A 99 14.81 -6.18 2.33
N LEU A 100 14.88 -5.22 1.40
CA LEU A 100 14.08 -3.99 1.47
C LEU A 100 12.60 -4.33 1.32
N GLN A 101 11.73 -3.73 2.13
CA GLN A 101 10.28 -3.88 2.03
C GLN A 101 9.65 -2.51 1.79
N LEU A 102 8.75 -2.39 0.81
CA LEU A 102 7.98 -1.18 0.51
C LEU A 102 6.51 -1.41 0.89
N VAL A 103 5.94 -0.49 1.65
CA VAL A 103 4.52 -0.45 2.00
C VAL A 103 3.87 0.77 1.36
N LEU A 104 2.90 0.54 0.49
CA LEU A 104 2.07 1.58 -0.13
C LEU A 104 0.84 1.84 0.74
N THR A 105 0.92 2.84 1.61
CA THR A 105 -0.09 3.09 2.67
C THR A 105 -1.19 4.03 2.18
N GLU A 106 -2.46 3.67 2.41
CA GLU A 106 -3.65 4.43 1.99
C GLU A 106 -3.83 4.53 0.46
N GLN A 107 -3.41 3.49 -0.28
CA GLN A 107 -3.35 3.53 -1.75
C GLN A 107 -4.37 2.62 -2.46
N GLY A 108 -5.26 1.97 -1.72
CA GLY A 108 -6.25 1.04 -2.26
C GLY A 108 -5.64 -0.23 -2.87
N THR A 109 -6.46 -1.23 -3.18
CA THR A 109 -5.99 -2.54 -3.66
C THR A 109 -6.32 -2.78 -5.13
N ALA A 110 -7.40 -2.19 -5.64
CA ALA A 110 -7.95 -2.52 -6.97
C ALA A 110 -6.98 -2.34 -8.15
N TRP A 111 -6.04 -1.40 -8.06
CA TRP A 111 -5.13 -1.05 -9.16
C TRP A 111 -4.01 -2.08 -9.37
N LEU A 112 -3.64 -2.82 -8.33
CA LEU A 112 -2.44 -3.66 -8.32
C LEU A 112 -2.46 -4.77 -9.38
N PRO A 113 -3.52 -5.58 -9.56
CA PRO A 113 -3.49 -6.66 -10.54
C PRO A 113 -3.26 -6.17 -11.97
N GLU A 114 -3.98 -5.12 -12.38
CA GLU A 114 -3.84 -4.53 -13.71
C GLU A 114 -2.46 -3.89 -13.89
N GLU A 115 -2.00 -3.12 -12.90
CA GLU A 115 -0.72 -2.43 -12.99
C GLU A 115 0.47 -3.41 -13.02
N LEU A 116 0.46 -4.46 -12.21
CA LEU A 116 1.51 -5.48 -12.23
C LEU A 116 1.54 -6.22 -13.58
N ALA A 117 0.38 -6.57 -14.14
CA ALA A 117 0.30 -7.18 -15.48
C ALA A 117 0.81 -6.21 -16.57
N ARG A 118 0.44 -4.93 -16.48
CA ARG A 118 0.90 -3.88 -17.39
C ARG A 118 2.42 -3.69 -17.31
N LEU A 119 2.98 -3.64 -16.11
CA LEU A 119 4.42 -3.50 -15.89
C LEU A 119 5.17 -4.73 -16.42
N ASP A 120 4.71 -5.94 -16.11
CA ASP A 120 5.31 -7.18 -16.62
C ASP A 120 5.37 -7.18 -18.16
N TYR A 121 4.25 -6.86 -18.81
CA TYR A 121 4.17 -6.74 -20.26
C TYR A 121 5.13 -5.67 -20.82
N PHE A 122 5.17 -4.50 -20.19
CA PHE A 122 5.98 -3.38 -20.67
C PHE A 122 7.48 -3.64 -20.50
N PHE A 123 7.90 -4.22 -19.36
CA PHE A 123 9.30 -4.60 -19.12
C PHE A 123 9.74 -5.78 -20.00
N ASP A 124 8.83 -6.72 -20.30
CA ASP A 124 9.11 -7.78 -21.29
C ASP A 124 9.36 -7.18 -22.68
N ARG A 125 8.54 -6.21 -23.12
CA ARG A 125 8.74 -5.52 -24.39
C ARG A 125 10.04 -4.74 -24.46
N MET A 126 10.42 -4.04 -23.39
CA MET A 126 11.72 -3.37 -23.32
C MET A 126 12.90 -4.34 -23.48
N LYS A 127 12.75 -5.60 -23.04
CA LYS A 127 13.79 -6.64 -23.16
C LYS A 127 13.78 -7.33 -24.52
N ASN A 128 12.60 -7.63 -25.04
CA ASN A 128 12.43 -8.66 -26.08
C ASN A 128 11.83 -8.14 -27.39
N ALA A 129 11.32 -6.91 -27.45
CA ALA A 129 10.83 -6.34 -28.71
C ALA A 129 11.98 -6.01 -29.68
N THR A 130 11.65 -5.65 -30.92
CA THR A 130 12.62 -5.29 -31.95
C THR A 130 12.41 -3.85 -32.44
N ALA A 131 13.50 -3.09 -32.57
CA ALA A 131 13.53 -1.78 -33.24
C ALA A 131 12.50 -0.75 -32.73
N SER A 132 12.26 -0.70 -31.41
CA SER A 132 11.40 0.29 -30.76
C SER A 132 12.17 1.20 -29.80
N GLN A 133 11.60 2.37 -29.49
CA GLN A 133 12.15 3.28 -28.48
C GLN A 133 12.21 2.64 -27.09
N GLU A 134 11.27 1.73 -26.79
CA GLU A 134 11.23 1.00 -25.52
C GLU A 134 12.48 0.14 -25.32
N VAL A 135 12.96 -0.53 -26.38
CA VAL A 135 14.20 -1.30 -26.31
C VAL A 135 15.38 -0.37 -26.07
N GLN A 136 15.52 0.67 -26.89
CA GLN A 136 16.65 1.60 -26.82
C GLN A 136 16.76 2.31 -25.47
N TRP A 137 15.65 2.74 -24.88
CA TRP A 137 15.65 3.48 -23.61
C TRP A 137 15.58 2.56 -22.40
N GLY A 138 14.98 1.38 -22.56
CA GLY A 138 14.79 0.41 -21.48
C GLY A 138 15.99 -0.50 -21.21
N GLU A 139 16.83 -0.76 -22.21
CA GLU A 139 17.92 -1.77 -22.16
C GLU A 139 18.79 -1.67 -20.90
N VAL A 140 19.23 -0.46 -20.54
CA VAL A 140 20.10 -0.26 -19.37
C VAL A 140 19.39 -0.58 -18.05
N VAL A 141 18.11 -0.20 -17.93
CA VAL A 141 17.31 -0.44 -16.73
C VAL A 141 16.97 -1.93 -16.63
N THR A 142 16.41 -2.49 -17.71
CA THR A 142 15.94 -3.87 -17.72
C THR A 142 17.09 -4.88 -17.68
N GLY A 143 18.26 -4.54 -18.23
CA GLY A 143 19.47 -5.36 -18.16
C GLY A 143 20.04 -5.52 -16.75
N ARG A 144 19.63 -4.67 -15.79
CA ARG A 144 20.02 -4.78 -14.37
C ARG A 144 19.00 -5.56 -13.54
N LEU A 145 17.80 -5.80 -14.04
CA LEU A 145 16.71 -6.43 -13.29
C LEU A 145 16.55 -7.91 -13.69
N ARG A 146 16.66 -8.81 -12.71
CA ARG A 146 16.56 -10.26 -12.96
C ARG A 146 15.12 -10.77 -12.92
N LEU A 147 14.31 -10.22 -12.03
CA LEU A 147 12.92 -10.60 -11.85
C LEU A 147 11.98 -9.73 -12.70
N LYS A 148 10.76 -10.21 -12.91
CA LYS A 148 9.64 -9.42 -13.42
C LYS A 148 9.16 -8.44 -12.35
N PRO A 149 8.54 -7.30 -12.74
CA PRO A 149 7.86 -6.40 -11.81
C PRO A 149 6.95 -7.10 -10.79
N SER A 150 6.10 -8.04 -11.23
CA SER A 150 5.22 -8.82 -10.35
C SER A 150 5.97 -9.71 -9.35
N GLU A 151 7.14 -10.24 -9.72
CA GLU A 151 7.99 -11.05 -8.86
C GLU A 151 8.70 -10.17 -7.80
N TYR A 152 9.08 -8.93 -8.14
CA TYR A 152 9.55 -7.97 -7.13
C TYR A 152 8.44 -7.56 -6.17
N TRP A 153 7.23 -7.31 -6.67
CA TRP A 153 6.06 -7.10 -5.81
C TRP A 153 5.88 -8.26 -4.85
N ALA A 154 5.84 -9.49 -5.38
CA ALA A 154 5.69 -10.70 -4.58
C ALA A 154 6.83 -10.91 -3.57
N ARG A 155 8.00 -10.29 -3.73
CA ARG A 155 9.12 -10.38 -2.79
C ARG A 155 9.15 -9.25 -1.75
N GLN A 156 8.74 -8.03 -2.14
CA GLN A 156 9.09 -6.81 -1.39
C GLN A 156 7.97 -5.77 -1.29
N GLY A 157 6.88 -5.91 -2.05
CA GLY A 157 5.79 -4.96 -2.10
C GLY A 157 4.64 -5.34 -1.19
N HIS A 158 4.10 -4.35 -0.48
CA HIS A 158 2.90 -4.49 0.37
C HIS A 158 1.99 -3.28 0.17
N VAL A 159 0.71 -3.45 0.46
CA VAL A 159 -0.29 -2.38 0.42
C VAL A 159 -0.99 -2.25 1.76
N GLY A 160 -1.00 -1.03 2.31
CA GLY A 160 -1.91 -0.61 3.37
C GLY A 160 -3.25 -0.23 2.76
N SER A 161 -4.17 -1.18 2.70
CA SER A 161 -5.50 -1.01 2.12
C SER A 161 -6.47 -0.43 3.15
N SER A 162 -6.50 0.90 3.23
CA SER A 162 -7.47 1.61 4.03
C SER A 162 -8.88 1.37 3.50
N PHE A 163 -9.84 1.10 4.40
CA PHE A 163 -11.27 0.97 4.07
C PHE A 163 -11.56 0.06 2.85
N ILE A 164 -10.83 -1.04 2.73
CA ILE A 164 -10.86 -1.99 1.61
C ILE A 164 -12.28 -2.42 1.24
N ARG A 165 -12.72 -2.16 0.01
CA ARG A 165 -14.10 -2.46 -0.40
C ARG A 165 -14.30 -3.97 -0.62
N PRO A 166 -15.54 -4.48 -0.55
CA PRO A 166 -15.82 -5.89 -0.85
C PRO A 166 -15.28 -6.32 -2.22
N ALA A 167 -15.44 -5.48 -3.25
CA ALA A 167 -14.91 -5.73 -4.59
C ALA A 167 -13.37 -5.79 -4.66
N GLU A 168 -12.67 -5.17 -3.71
CA GLU A 168 -11.20 -5.21 -3.63
C GLU A 168 -10.70 -6.47 -2.91
N VAL A 169 -11.45 -6.96 -1.92
CA VAL A 169 -11.14 -8.22 -1.22
C VAL A 169 -11.18 -9.42 -2.18
N GLU A 170 -12.02 -9.39 -3.21
CA GLU A 170 -12.05 -10.41 -4.27
C GLU A 170 -10.75 -10.48 -5.08
N LEU A 171 -9.94 -9.41 -5.08
CA LEU A 171 -8.66 -9.36 -5.81
C LEU A 171 -7.48 -9.87 -4.98
N ARG A 172 -7.70 -10.27 -3.72
CA ARG A 172 -6.63 -10.59 -2.76
C ARG A 172 -5.67 -11.67 -3.23
N HIS A 173 -6.15 -12.67 -3.98
CA HIS A 173 -5.28 -13.75 -4.50
C HIS A 173 -4.41 -13.29 -5.66
N GLN A 174 -4.87 -12.33 -6.46
CA GLN A 174 -4.09 -11.73 -7.54
C GLN A 174 -3.00 -10.79 -7.01
N VAL A 175 -3.29 -10.09 -5.91
CA VAL A 175 -2.33 -9.22 -5.21
C VAL A 175 -1.36 -10.01 -4.33
N GLY A 176 -1.82 -11.14 -3.79
CA GLY A 176 -1.17 -11.94 -2.76
C GLY A 176 -1.71 -11.57 -1.38
N VAL A 177 -2.37 -12.53 -0.71
CA VAL A 177 -2.99 -12.33 0.61
C VAL A 177 -1.99 -11.79 1.64
N GLY A 178 -0.76 -12.33 1.65
CA GLY A 178 0.33 -11.89 2.52
C GLY A 178 0.91 -10.51 2.21
N ARG A 179 0.41 -9.82 1.17
CA ARG A 179 0.87 -8.48 0.73
C ARG A 179 -0.15 -7.39 1.05
N ILE A 180 -1.29 -7.74 1.62
CA ILE A 180 -2.38 -6.81 1.95
C ILE A 180 -2.43 -6.63 3.46
N MET A 181 -2.41 -5.38 3.91
CA MET A 181 -2.58 -5.01 5.30
C MET A 181 -3.75 -4.06 5.39
N TRP A 182 -4.74 -4.37 6.22
CA TRP A 182 -5.85 -3.46 6.44
C TRP A 182 -5.43 -2.25 7.30
N GLY A 183 -5.97 -1.08 6.99
CA GLY A 183 -5.80 0.15 7.77
C GLY A 183 -7.14 0.83 8.04
N SER A 184 -7.28 1.45 9.22
CA SER A 184 -8.51 2.20 9.57
C SER A 184 -8.53 3.63 9.03
N ASP A 185 -7.34 4.20 8.78
CA ASP A 185 -7.11 5.59 8.39
C ASP A 185 -7.75 6.62 9.33
N TYR A 186 -7.79 6.31 10.63
CA TYR A 186 -8.29 7.24 11.63
C TYR A 186 -7.33 8.45 11.79
N PRO A 187 -7.82 9.71 11.87
CA PRO A 187 -9.21 10.13 11.98
C PRO A 187 -9.81 10.74 10.69
N HIS A 188 -9.35 10.33 9.51
CA HIS A 188 -9.82 10.90 8.24
C HIS A 188 -11.35 10.80 8.09
N LYS A 189 -11.94 11.78 7.40
CA LYS A 189 -13.40 11.86 7.23
C LYS A 189 -13.92 10.74 6.33
N GLU A 190 -13.07 10.36 5.38
CA GLU A 190 -13.23 9.30 4.39
C GLU A 190 -13.08 7.90 5.03
N GLY A 191 -12.42 7.83 6.20
CA GLY A 191 -12.24 6.60 6.96
C GLY A 191 -13.55 6.03 7.54
N CYS A 192 -13.49 4.79 8.01
CA CYS A 192 -14.70 4.07 8.42
C CYS A 192 -15.07 4.21 9.90
N HIS A 193 -14.29 4.92 10.72
CA HIS A 193 -14.65 5.18 12.12
C HIS A 193 -15.94 6.03 12.21
N PRO A 194 -16.94 5.71 13.05
CA PRO A 194 -16.97 4.67 14.08
C PRO A 194 -17.49 3.28 13.63
N TYR A 195 -17.84 3.13 12.35
CA TYR A 195 -18.41 1.91 11.74
C TYR A 195 -17.34 0.89 11.31
N THR A 196 -16.18 0.86 11.97
CA THR A 196 -15.06 -0.01 11.58
C THR A 196 -15.43 -1.49 11.57
N ARG A 197 -16.17 -1.96 12.58
CA ARG A 197 -16.62 -3.37 12.66
C ARG A 197 -17.58 -3.73 11.55
N ASP A 198 -18.53 -2.84 11.24
CA ASP A 198 -19.49 -3.04 10.16
C ASP A 198 -18.82 -3.08 8.79
N HIS A 199 -17.84 -2.20 8.57
CA HIS A 199 -17.00 -2.21 7.38
C HIS A 199 -16.28 -3.55 7.20
N LEU A 200 -15.65 -4.07 8.25
CA LEU A 200 -14.94 -5.35 8.18
C LEU A 200 -15.89 -6.49 7.81
N ARG A 201 -17.09 -6.52 8.40
CA ARG A 201 -18.12 -7.51 8.05
C ARG A 201 -18.59 -7.37 6.62
N ALA A 202 -18.84 -6.16 6.14
CA ALA A 202 -19.24 -5.89 4.77
C ALA A 202 -18.20 -6.38 3.75
N SER A 203 -16.91 -6.21 4.05
CA SER A 203 -15.82 -6.53 3.13
C SER A 203 -15.31 -7.97 3.22
N PHE A 204 -15.36 -8.61 4.40
CA PHE A 204 -14.69 -9.89 4.64
C PHE A 204 -15.62 -11.05 5.01
N ALA A 205 -16.93 -10.84 5.15
CA ALA A 205 -17.85 -11.96 5.35
C ALA A 205 -17.76 -12.95 4.17
N GLY A 206 -17.49 -14.22 4.48
CA GLY A 206 -17.27 -15.27 3.47
C GLY A 206 -15.83 -15.44 3.00
N VAL A 207 -14.88 -14.65 3.52
CA VAL A 207 -13.44 -14.87 3.32
C VAL A 207 -12.94 -15.91 4.33
N GLU A 208 -11.95 -16.71 3.91
CA GLU A 208 -11.36 -17.75 4.76
C GLU A 208 -10.79 -17.16 6.07
N PRO A 209 -11.07 -17.76 7.24
CA PRO A 209 -10.67 -17.25 8.54
C PRO A 209 -9.18 -16.87 8.67
N ASP A 210 -8.29 -17.70 8.11
CA ASP A 210 -6.84 -17.48 8.17
C ASP A 210 -6.41 -16.29 7.29
N GLU A 211 -7.08 -16.06 6.16
CA GLU A 211 -6.82 -14.90 5.29
C GLU A 211 -7.31 -13.61 5.95
N VAL A 212 -8.46 -13.64 6.64
CA VAL A 212 -8.95 -12.51 7.44
C VAL A 212 -7.95 -12.18 8.54
N ALA A 213 -7.49 -13.18 9.30
CA ALA A 213 -6.51 -12.97 10.37
C ALA A 213 -5.18 -12.41 9.84
N ALA A 214 -4.72 -12.89 8.68
CA ALA A 214 -3.52 -12.39 8.02
C ALA A 214 -3.69 -10.92 7.61
N ILE A 215 -4.74 -10.58 6.86
CA ILE A 215 -4.95 -9.23 6.30
C ILE A 215 -5.23 -8.20 7.40
N LEU A 216 -6.00 -8.56 8.43
CA LEU A 216 -6.41 -7.62 9.49
C LEU A 216 -5.36 -7.40 10.58
N GLY A 217 -4.27 -8.16 10.62
CA GLY A 217 -3.21 -7.92 11.60
C GLY A 217 -1.95 -8.74 11.44
N GLY A 218 -2.04 -10.00 10.98
CA GLY A 218 -0.88 -10.89 10.87
C GLY A 218 0.22 -10.34 9.96
N ASN A 219 -0.15 -9.89 8.75
CA ASN A 219 0.77 -9.36 7.77
C ASN A 219 1.48 -8.09 8.28
N ALA A 220 0.74 -7.18 8.91
CA ALA A 220 1.31 -5.97 9.51
C ALA A 220 2.29 -6.29 10.64
N ALA A 221 1.95 -7.26 11.48
CA ALA A 221 2.84 -7.70 12.55
C ALA A 221 4.15 -8.28 12.03
N GLU A 222 4.10 -9.09 10.95
CA GLU A 222 5.30 -9.61 10.31
C GLU A 222 6.16 -8.50 9.69
N VAL A 223 5.56 -7.62 8.89
CA VAL A 223 6.28 -6.55 8.17
C VAL A 223 6.91 -5.53 9.12
N TYR A 224 6.22 -5.18 10.20
CA TYR A 224 6.68 -4.15 11.15
C TYR A 224 7.42 -4.72 12.36
N GLY A 225 7.43 -6.05 12.52
CA GLY A 225 8.08 -6.73 13.64
C GLY A 225 7.34 -6.58 14.98
N PHE A 226 6.02 -6.46 14.95
CA PHE A 226 5.22 -6.33 16.17
C PHE A 226 5.16 -7.63 16.97
N ASP A 227 5.29 -7.51 18.30
CA ASP A 227 5.13 -8.63 19.23
C ASP A 227 3.64 -8.93 19.44
N LEU A 228 3.14 -9.96 18.76
CA LEU A 228 1.74 -10.39 18.86
C LEU A 228 1.38 -10.97 20.24
N GLU A 229 2.35 -11.46 21.02
CA GLU A 229 2.09 -11.92 22.38
C GLU A 229 1.85 -10.73 23.30
N ALA A 230 2.72 -9.71 23.21
CA ALA A 230 2.56 -8.47 23.95
C ALA A 230 1.26 -7.72 23.59
N LEU A 231 0.84 -7.77 22.32
CA LEU A 231 -0.39 -7.12 21.84
C LEU A 231 -1.67 -7.92 22.14
N ARG A 232 -1.57 -9.22 22.47
CA ARG A 232 -2.73 -10.12 22.60
C ARG A 232 -3.79 -9.59 23.56
N GLY A 233 -3.39 -9.18 24.76
CA GLY A 233 -4.34 -8.70 25.77
C GLY A 233 -5.10 -7.42 25.36
N LEU A 234 -4.49 -6.56 24.55
CA LEU A 234 -5.18 -5.40 23.97
C LEU A 234 -6.10 -5.83 22.82
N ALA A 235 -5.61 -6.68 21.92
CA ALA A 235 -6.39 -7.20 20.79
C ALA A 235 -7.65 -7.93 21.28
N ASP A 236 -7.56 -8.76 22.31
CA ASP A 236 -8.71 -9.46 22.89
C ASP A 236 -9.76 -8.50 23.51
N LYS A 237 -9.31 -7.31 23.93
CA LYS A 237 -10.18 -6.29 24.54
C LYS A 237 -10.90 -5.42 23.50
N VAL A 238 -10.22 -5.04 22.42
CA VAL A 238 -10.73 -4.02 21.47
C VAL A 238 -10.86 -4.49 20.03
N GLY A 239 -10.11 -5.52 19.65
CA GLY A 239 -10.10 -6.06 18.29
C GLY A 239 -11.41 -6.79 17.94
N PRO A 240 -11.81 -6.80 16.67
CA PRO A 240 -12.88 -7.67 16.21
C PRO A 240 -12.41 -9.13 16.22
N THR A 241 -13.33 -10.06 16.43
CA THR A 241 -13.02 -11.49 16.27
C THR A 241 -13.24 -11.93 14.83
N VAL A 242 -12.56 -13.00 14.38
CA VAL A 242 -12.81 -13.57 13.05
C VAL A 242 -14.25 -14.04 12.91
N ALA A 243 -14.85 -14.56 13.99
CA ALA A 243 -16.27 -14.94 14.02
C ALA A 243 -17.20 -13.75 13.81
N GLU A 244 -16.93 -12.62 14.48
CA GLU A 244 -17.68 -11.36 14.29
C GLU A 244 -17.57 -10.86 12.83
N VAL A 245 -16.37 -10.88 12.25
CA VAL A 245 -16.14 -10.45 10.86
C VAL A 245 -16.83 -11.36 9.85
N ALA A 246 -16.95 -12.66 10.15
CA ALA A 246 -17.60 -13.64 9.28
C ALA A 246 -19.13 -13.45 9.19
N GLU A 247 -19.76 -12.72 10.11
CA GLU A 247 -21.19 -12.46 10.07
C GLU A 247 -21.54 -11.42 8.99
N PRO A 248 -22.25 -11.79 7.91
CA PRO A 248 -22.60 -10.84 6.85
C PRO A 248 -23.41 -9.67 7.40
N LEU A 249 -23.17 -8.47 6.85
CA LEU A 249 -23.93 -7.29 7.19
C LEU A 249 -25.20 -7.22 6.31
N PRO A 250 -26.41 -7.13 6.89
CA PRO A 250 -27.63 -6.99 6.10
C PRO A 250 -27.65 -5.64 5.37
N LEU A 251 -28.21 -5.61 4.16
CA LEU A 251 -28.52 -4.33 3.49
C LEU A 251 -29.50 -3.51 4.34
N ALA A 252 -29.40 -2.19 4.24
CA ALA A 252 -30.24 -1.24 4.96
C ALA A 252 -30.19 -1.34 6.50
N SER A 253 -29.12 -1.91 7.06
CA SER A 253 -28.95 -2.12 8.50
C SER A 253 -28.25 -0.96 9.21
N LEU A 254 -27.62 -0.05 8.47
CA LEU A 254 -26.83 1.05 9.01
C LEU A 254 -27.51 2.41 8.84
N PRO A 255 -27.18 3.40 9.68
CA PRO A 255 -27.66 4.77 9.50
C PRO A 255 -27.03 5.43 8.26
N PRO A 256 -27.67 6.46 7.66
CA PRO A 256 -27.18 7.11 6.44
C PRO A 256 -25.74 7.66 6.50
N ASP A 257 -25.28 8.12 7.67
CA ASP A 257 -23.94 8.65 7.83
C ASP A 257 -22.84 7.56 7.75
N ALA A 258 -23.20 6.27 7.82
CA ALA A 258 -22.26 5.19 7.57
C ALA A 258 -21.75 5.14 6.12
N GLU A 259 -22.49 5.70 5.15
CA GLU A 259 -22.06 5.78 3.75
C GLU A 259 -20.85 6.71 3.54
N LYS A 260 -20.39 7.44 4.57
CA LYS A 260 -19.09 8.14 4.52
C LYS A 260 -17.92 7.19 4.31
N CYS A 261 -18.04 5.95 4.79
CA CYS A 261 -17.08 4.88 4.58
C CYS A 261 -17.30 4.31 3.17
N PRO A 262 -16.31 4.35 2.27
CA PRO A 262 -16.46 3.88 0.88
C PRO A 262 -16.93 2.42 0.77
N ALA A 263 -16.59 1.56 1.73
CA ALA A 263 -17.00 0.17 1.77
C ALA A 263 -18.46 -0.06 2.22
N LEU A 264 -19.11 0.95 2.78
CA LEU A 264 -20.48 0.87 3.33
C LEU A 264 -21.52 1.61 2.46
N ILE A 265 -21.14 2.12 1.29
CA ILE A 265 -22.08 2.72 0.33
C ILE A 265 -23.15 1.68 -0.04
N GLY A 266 -24.43 2.03 0.12
CA GLY A 266 -25.57 1.15 -0.16
C GLY A 266 -26.11 0.39 1.07
N TYR A 267 -25.38 0.34 2.18
CA TYR A 267 -25.83 -0.35 3.40
C TYR A 267 -26.82 0.47 4.25
N ALA A 268 -27.07 1.73 3.90
CA ALA A 268 -28.09 2.57 4.54
C ALA A 268 -29.42 2.63 3.77
N ARG A 269 -29.46 2.16 2.51
CA ARG A 269 -30.62 2.31 1.63
C ARG A 269 -31.54 1.08 1.76
N ARG A 270 -32.84 1.31 1.99
CA ARG A 270 -33.85 0.25 2.20
C ARG A 270 -34.37 -0.42 0.91
N ASP A 271 -34.12 0.18 -0.25
CA ASP A 271 -34.18 -0.37 -1.62
C ASP A 271 -33.84 0.80 -2.58
N PRO A 272 -33.50 0.56 -3.88
CA PRO A 272 -32.92 1.56 -4.78
C PRO A 272 -33.84 2.74 -5.15
#